data_AF-A0A1H0EYZ9-F1
#
_entry.id   AF-A0A1H0EYZ9-F1
#
_cell.length_a   1.000
_cell.length_b   1.000
_cell.length_c   1.000
_cell.angle_alpha   90.00
_cell.angle_beta   90.00
_cell.angle_gamma   90.00
#
_symmetry.space_group_name_H-M   'P 1'
#
loop_
_entity.id
_entity.type
_entity.pdbx_description
1 polymer ?
#
loop_
_entity_poly.entity_id
_entity_poly.type
_entity_poly.pdbx_seq_one_letter_code
_entity_poly.pdbx_strand_id
1 'polypeptide(L)'
;MNATEKIRKKQLRFALKFGVPYILFIILMYLVVYLGKDWIVKQKIFSLPLHYFLVAVLIYPITWIIFGYYVRKANQMEDEIKKIGG
;
A
#
# COMPACT_ATOMS: atom_id res chain seq x y z
N MET A 1 25.74 19.54 -5.53
CA MET A 1 24.65 18.55 -5.45
C MET A 1 23.56 18.96 -6.44
N ASN A 2 23.35 18.18 -7.50
CA ASN A 2 22.43 18.54 -8.59
C ASN A 2 20.96 18.47 -8.14
N ALA A 3 20.12 19.37 -8.66
CA ALA A 3 18.69 19.44 -8.30
C ALA A 3 17.97 18.09 -8.52
N THR A 4 18.32 17.38 -9.59
CA THR A 4 17.81 16.04 -9.92
C THR A 4 18.16 14.99 -8.87
N GLU A 5 19.33 15.09 -8.23
CA GLU A 5 19.78 14.16 -7.20
C GLU A 5 19.03 14.37 -5.88
N LYS A 6 18.70 15.64 -5.55
CA LYS A 6 17.82 15.98 -4.42
C LYS A 6 16.42 15.38 -4.60
N ILE A 7 15.84 15.46 -5.80
CA ILE A 7 14.50 14.90 -6.05
C ILE A 7 14.54 13.37 -6.04
N ARG A 8 15.57 12.72 -6.60
CA ARG A 8 15.74 11.26 -6.49
C ARG A 8 15.82 10.78 -5.04
N LYS A 9 16.56 11.49 -4.16
CA LYS A 9 16.57 11.20 -2.71
C LYS A 9 15.20 11.39 -2.07
N LYS A 10 14.42 12.38 -2.51
CA LYS A 10 13.04 12.63 -2.04
C LYS A 10 12.09 11.50 -2.48
N GLN A 11 12.19 11.04 -3.73
CA GLN A 11 11.44 9.89 -4.25
C GLN A 11 11.77 8.60 -3.49
N LEU A 12 13.06 8.31 -3.28
CA LEU A 12 13.48 7.13 -2.51
C LEU A 12 12.95 7.18 -1.07
N ARG A 13 13.08 8.32 -0.40
CA ARG A 13 12.57 8.49 0.97
C ARG A 13 11.05 8.38 1.02
N PHE A 14 10.34 8.89 0.01
CA PHE A 14 8.90 8.76 -0.09
C PHE A 14 8.47 7.30 -0.31
N ALA A 15 9.14 6.60 -1.24
CA ALA A 15 8.92 5.18 -1.50
C ALA A 15 9.16 4.32 -0.26
N LEU A 16 10.25 4.55 0.48
CA LEU A 16 10.52 3.84 1.74
C LEU A 16 9.47 4.14 2.82
N LYS A 17 9.05 5.40 2.95
CA LYS A 17 8.02 5.80 3.93
C LYS A 17 6.63 5.25 3.63
N PHE A 18 6.31 4.96 2.37
CA PHE A 18 5.03 4.35 1.99
C PHE A 18 5.11 2.83 1.94
N GLY A 19 6.16 2.29 1.33
CA GLY A 19 6.35 0.86 1.11
C GLY A 19 6.57 0.08 2.41
N VAL A 20 7.41 0.59 3.33
CA VAL A 20 7.70 -0.13 4.58
C VAL A 20 6.46 -0.30 5.46
N PRO A 21 5.65 0.75 5.75
CA PRO A 21 4.41 0.58 6.49
C PRO A 21 3.38 -0.31 5.78
N TYR A 22 3.29 -0.23 4.44
CA TYR A 22 2.36 -1.06 3.67
C TYR A 22 2.74 -2.54 3.74
N ILE A 23 4.02 -2.87 3.62
CA ILE A 23 4.51 -4.26 3.76
C ILE A 23 4.26 -4.77 5.18
N LEU A 24 4.56 -3.96 6.20
CA LEU A 24 4.27 -4.31 7.60
C LEU A 24 2.77 -4.53 7.83
N PHE A 25 1.92 -3.69 7.25
CA PHE A 25 0.47 -3.83 7.30
C PHE A 25 0.01 -5.16 6.70
N ILE A 26 0.47 -5.52 5.50
CA ILE A 26 0.14 -6.81 4.88
C ILE A 26 0.57 -7.99 5.76
N ILE A 27 1.80 -7.96 6.27
CA ILE A 27 2.34 -9.05 7.10
C ILE A 27 1.49 -9.20 8.37
N LEU A 28 1.21 -8.11 9.07
CA LEU A 28 0.39 -8.13 10.29
C LEU A 28 -1.02 -8.65 9.99
N MET A 29 -1.61 -8.21 8.90
CA MET A 29 -2.97 -8.60 8.52
C MET A 29 -3.03 -10.09 8.16
N TYR A 30 -2.02 -10.61 7.46
CA TYR A 30 -1.87 -12.06 7.23
C TYR A 30 -1.68 -12.84 8.53
N LEU A 31 -0.87 -12.33 9.47
CA LEU A 31 -0.64 -12.95 10.78
C LEU A 31 -1.93 -13.03 11.59
N VAL A 32 -2.71 -11.94 11.61
CA VAL A 32 -3.99 -11.86 12.33
C VAL A 32 -4.99 -12.86 11.75
N VAL A 33 -5.09 -12.99 10.42
CA VAL A 33 -5.96 -13.97 9.78
C VAL A 33 -5.49 -15.40 10.05
N TYR A 34 -4.17 -15.64 10.01
CA TYR A 34 -3.58 -16.96 10.25
C TYR A 34 -3.79 -17.43 11.69
N LEU A 35 -3.57 -16.56 12.68
CA LEU A 35 -3.76 -16.86 14.10
C LEU A 35 -5.24 -16.90 14.50
N GLY A 36 -6.07 -16.06 13.88
CA GLY A 36 -7.52 -16.01 14.10
C GLY A 36 -8.32 -17.06 13.30
N LYS A 37 -7.64 -17.98 12.61
CA LYS A 37 -8.21 -18.96 11.69
C LYS A 37 -9.38 -19.74 12.32
N ASP A 38 -9.25 -20.18 13.57
CA ASP A 38 -10.29 -21.00 14.21
C ASP A 38 -11.61 -20.25 14.47
N TRP A 39 -11.55 -18.93 14.60
CA TRP A 39 -12.73 -18.08 14.80
C TRP A 39 -13.30 -17.60 13.45
N ILE A 40 -12.43 -17.19 12.52
CA ILE A 40 -12.82 -16.62 11.22
C ILE A 40 -13.27 -17.69 10.21
N VAL A 41 -12.68 -18.89 10.23
CA VAL A 41 -13.03 -19.98 9.30
C VAL A 41 -14.38 -20.63 9.64
N LYS A 42 -14.82 -20.55 10.90
CA LYS A 42 -16.15 -21.05 11.32
C LYS A 42 -17.29 -20.20 10.77
N GLN A 43 -17.02 -18.93 10.47
CA GLN A 43 -18.02 -18.03 9.90
C GLN A 43 -18.00 -18.14 8.37
N LYS A 44 -19.14 -18.56 7.81
CA LYS A 44 -19.34 -18.68 6.36
C LYS A 44 -20.44 -17.71 5.93
N ILE A 45 -20.15 -16.91 4.91
CA ILE A 45 -21.13 -16.06 4.22
C ILE A 45 -21.31 -16.62 2.82
N PHE A 46 -22.55 -16.96 2.42
CA PHE A 46 -22.85 -17.54 1.10
C PHE A 46 -21.96 -18.75 0.73
N SER A 47 -21.70 -19.64 1.69
CA SER A 47 -20.82 -20.82 1.54
C SER A 47 -19.32 -20.52 1.35
N LEU A 48 -18.92 -19.25 1.36
CA LEU A 48 -17.52 -18.82 1.32
C LEU A 48 -17.01 -18.44 2.73
N PRO A 49 -15.74 -18.72 3.06
CA PRO A 49 -15.18 -18.29 4.33
C PRO A 49 -15.17 -16.77 4.47
N LEU A 50 -15.54 -16.26 5.65
CA LEU A 50 -15.66 -14.83 5.95
C LEU A 50 -14.40 -14.01 5.62
N HIS A 51 -13.21 -14.61 5.74
CA HIS A 51 -11.95 -13.91 5.44
C HIS A 51 -11.83 -13.45 3.98
N TYR A 52 -12.40 -14.17 3.00
CA TYR A 52 -12.37 -13.75 1.60
C TYR A 52 -13.16 -12.46 1.38
N PHE A 53 -14.32 -12.34 2.03
CA PHE A 53 -15.15 -11.14 1.96
C PHE A 53 -14.49 -9.95 2.66
N LEU A 54 -13.88 -10.18 3.83
CA LEU A 54 -13.15 -9.15 4.58
C LEU A 54 -11.98 -8.59 3.76
N VAL A 55 -11.21 -9.45 3.10
CA VAL A 55 -10.12 -9.00 2.22
C VAL A 55 -10.67 -8.22 1.02
N ALA A 56 -11.74 -8.69 0.39
CA ALA A 56 -12.30 -8.06 -0.80
C ALA A 56 -12.95 -6.69 -0.52
N VAL A 57 -13.66 -6.54 0.60
CA VAL A 57 -14.46 -5.33 0.89
C VAL A 57 -13.68 -4.30 1.71
N LEU A 58 -12.76 -4.73 2.58
CA LEU A 58 -11.99 -3.79 3.42
C LEU A 58 -10.58 -3.58 2.87
N ILE A 59 -9.83 -4.66 2.65
CA ILE A 59 -8.40 -4.54 2.31
C ILE A 59 -8.22 -3.96 0.92
N TYR A 60 -8.96 -4.46 -0.08
CA TYR A 60 -8.81 -4.00 -1.47
C TYR A 60 -9.06 -2.49 -1.63
N PRO A 61 -10.19 -1.92 -1.17
CA PRO A 61 -10.43 -0.48 -1.32
C PRO A 61 -9.40 0.37 -0.58
N ILE A 62 -8.99 -0.03 0.63
CA ILE A 62 -7.95 0.67 1.40
C ILE A 62 -6.63 0.67 0.64
N THR A 63 -6.21 -0.50 0.14
CA THR A 63 -5.01 -0.64 -0.66
C THR A 63 -5.06 0.24 -1.91
N TRP A 64 -6.18 0.23 -2.65
CA TRP A 64 -6.34 1.05 -3.85
C TRP A 64 -6.27 2.56 -3.55
N ILE A 65 -6.86 3.02 -2.45
CA ILE A 65 -6.79 4.42 -2.04
C ILE A 65 -5.34 4.83 -1.72
N ILE A 66 -4.64 4.02 -0.93
CA ILE A 66 -3.24 4.26 -0.56
C ILE A 66 -2.35 4.26 -1.81
N PHE A 67 -2.56 3.29 -2.70
CA PHE A 67 -1.78 3.16 -3.92
C PHE A 67 -2.05 4.31 -4.90
N GLY A 68 -3.31 4.72 -5.04
CA GLY A 68 -3.70 5.88 -5.85
C GLY A 68 -3.06 7.17 -5.33
N TYR A 69 -3.03 7.38 -4.01
CA TYR A 69 -2.32 8.51 -3.41
C TYR A 69 -0.81 8.46 -3.70
N TYR A 70 -0.21 7.28 -3.53
CA TYR A 70 1.21 7.06 -3.79
C TYR A 70 1.58 7.39 -5.24
N VAL A 71 0.84 6.87 -6.22
CA VAL A 71 1.09 7.11 -7.65
C VAL A 71 0.94 8.59 -7.99
N ARG A 72 -0.11 9.26 -7.50
CA ARG A 72 -0.30 10.71 -7.74
C ARG A 72 0.88 11.52 -7.21
N LYS A 73 1.40 11.18 -6.02
CA LYS A 73 2.57 11.85 -5.44
C LYS A 73 3.86 11.54 -6.20
N ALA A 74 4.05 10.31 -6.65
CA ALA A 74 5.20 9.93 -7.46
C ALA A 74 5.24 10.71 -8.79
N ASN A 75 4.10 10.80 -9.48
CA ASN A 75 3.97 11.55 -10.74
C ASN A 75 4.27 13.05 -10.54
N GLN A 76 3.75 13.66 -9.46
CA GLN A 76 4.07 15.06 -9.12
C GLN A 76 5.58 15.30 -8.97
N MET A 77 6.32 14.36 -8.37
CA MET A 77 7.78 14.47 -8.22
C MET A 77 8.52 14.29 -9.56
N GLU A 78 7.98 13.50 -10.48
CA GLU A 78 8.54 13.34 -11.83
C GLU A 78 8.31 14.58 -12.69
N ASP A 79 7.13 15.19 -12.60
CA ASP A 79 6.82 16.46 -13.26
C ASP A 79 7.72 17.60 -12.74
N GLU A 80 8.04 17.62 -11.44
CA GLU A 80 9.03 18.55 -10.86
C GLU A 80 10.43 18.36 -11.51
N ILE A 81 10.85 17.13 -11.80
CA ILE A 81 12.14 16.85 -12.47
C ILE A 81 12.11 17.36 -13.92
N LYS A 82 11.04 17.09 -14.66
CA LYS A 82 10.89 17.51 -16.06
C LYS A 82 10.95 19.03 -16.22
N LYS A 83 10.41 19.79 -15.27
CA LYS A 83 10.46 21.26 -15.25
C LYS A 83 11.85 21.84 -14.94
N ILE A 84 12.72 21.07 -14.29
CA ILE A 84 14.08 21.51 -13.90
C ILE A 84 15.11 21.07 -14.95
N GLY A 85 14.86 19.99 -15.67
CA GLY A 85 15.76 19.41 -16.66
C GLY A 85 15.50 19.83 -18.12
N GLY A 86 14.41 20.55 -18.40
CA GLY A 86 14.13 21.21 -19.69
C GLY A 86 14.32 22.71 -19.56
#